data_AF-A0A6G7WWQ5-F1
#
_entry.id   AF-A0A6G7WWQ5-F1
#
_cell.length_a   1.000
_cell.length_b   1.000
_cell.length_c   1.000
_cell.angle_alpha   90.00
_cell.angle_beta   90.00
_cell.angle_gamma   90.00
#
_symmetry.space_group_name_H-M   'P 1'
#
loop_
_entity.id
_entity.type
_entity.pdbx_description
1 polymer ?
#
loop_
_entity_poly.entity_id
_entity_poly.type
_entity_poly.pdbx_seq_one_letter_code
_entity_poly.pdbx_strand_id
1 'polypeptide(L)' 'MSDRVTLRSARKMKDLTIEEVAKYLEITVTTWRNYENNKTRIPAIKFLKYCDWLDIEPKKFDLS' A
#
# COMPACT_ATOMS: atom_id res chain seq x y z
N MET A 1 5.92 19.37 9.91
CA MET A 1 5.98 18.75 8.57
C MET A 1 5.18 17.46 8.68
N SER A 2 4.13 17.28 7.89
CA SER A 2 3.31 16.05 8.00
C SER A 2 4.08 14.94 7.30
N ASP A 3 4.65 13.99 8.05
CA ASP A 3 5.39 12.83 7.54
C ASP A 3 4.41 11.86 6.86
N ARG A 4 3.98 12.24 5.67
CA ARG A 4 2.97 11.52 4.90
C ARG A 4 3.61 10.38 4.10
N VAL A 5 3.04 9.19 4.23
CA VAL A 5 3.54 7.94 3.64
C VAL A 5 2.69 7.57 2.41
N THR A 6 3.31 7.07 1.35
CA THR A 6 2.61 6.52 0.18
C THR A 6 2.60 4.99 0.25
N LEU A 7 1.74 4.32 -0.52
CA LEU A 7 1.75 2.86 -0.62
C LEU A 7 3.14 2.32 -0.99
N ARG A 8 3.81 2.98 -1.94
CA ARG A 8 5.15 2.63 -2.40
C ARG A 8 6.21 2.84 -1.32
N SER A 9 6.22 3.99 -0.65
CA SER A 9 7.22 4.24 0.39
C SER A 9 7.02 3.32 1.58
N ALA A 10 5.77 3.06 2.00
CA ALA A 10 5.44 2.06 3.02
C ALA A 10 5.99 0.67 2.70
N ARG A 11 5.82 0.22 1.45
CA ARG A 11 6.33 -1.08 1.00
C ARG A 11 7.85 -1.13 1.10
N LYS A 12 8.53 -0.11 0.58
CA LYS A 12 9.99 -0.01 0.58
C LYS A 12 10.57 0.09 1.99
N MET A 13 9.90 0.76 2.92
CA MET A 13 10.33 0.84 4.33
C MET A 13 10.31 -0.51 5.04
N LYS A 14 9.55 -1.48 4.53
CA LYS A 14 9.47 -2.85 5.05
C LYS A 14 10.22 -3.86 4.17
N ASP A 15 11.02 -3.38 3.21
CA ASP A 15 11.78 -4.20 2.25
C ASP A 15 10.95 -5.23 1.47
N LEU A 16 9.67 -4.93 1.24
CA LEU A 16 8.76 -5.81 0.52
C LEU A 16 8.84 -5.59 -0.99
N THR A 17 8.74 -6.67 -1.75
CA THR A 17 8.55 -6.68 -3.21
C THR A 17 7.09 -6.40 -3.57
N ILE A 18 6.85 -6.03 -4.84
CA ILE A 18 5.47 -5.83 -5.32
C ILE A 18 4.70 -7.16 -5.31
N GLU A 19 5.39 -8.25 -5.61
CA GLU A 19 4.90 -9.61 -5.68
C GLU A 19 4.43 -10.10 -4.31
N GLU A 20 5.20 -9.83 -3.25
CA GLU A 20 4.82 -10.16 -1.87
C GLU A 20 3.56 -9.43 -1.44
N VAL A 21 3.44 -8.14 -1.75
CA VAL A 21 2.23 -7.38 -1.41
C VAL A 21 1.02 -7.86 -2.22
N ALA A 22 1.19 -8.07 -3.52
CA ALA A 22 0.14 -8.59 -4.38
C ALA A 22 -0.36 -9.96 -3.91
N LYS A 23 0.57 -10.85 -3.52
CA LYS A 23 0.26 -12.17 -2.96
C LYS A 23 -0.49 -12.05 -1.64
N TYR A 24 -0.01 -11.24 -0.69
CA TYR A 24 -0.66 -11.05 0.61
C TYR A 24 -2.07 -10.47 0.51
N LEU A 25 -2.25 -9.52 -0.43
CA LEU A 25 -3.54 -8.90 -0.70
C LEU A 25 -4.41 -9.70 -1.67
N GLU A 26 -3.98 -10.86 -2.16
CA GLU A 26 -4.72 -11.69 -3.13
C GLU A 26 -5.19 -10.89 -4.35
N ILE A 27 -4.26 -10.14 -4.95
CA ILE A 27 -4.48 -9.34 -6.17
C ILE A 27 -3.34 -9.58 -7.16
N THR A 28 -3.49 -9.08 -8.38
CA THR A 28 -2.40 -9.15 -9.35
C THR A 28 -1.30 -8.13 -9.06
N VAL A 29 -0.06 -8.44 -9.48
CA VAL A 29 1.07 -7.50 -9.46
C VAL A 29 0.73 -6.19 -10.18
N THR A 30 0.05 -6.27 -11.32
CA THR A 30 -0.41 -5.10 -12.08
C THR A 30 -1.39 -4.25 -11.28
N THR A 31 -2.33 -4.88 -10.58
CA THR A 31 -3.29 -4.20 -9.71
C THR A 31 -2.56 -3.41 -8.61
N TRP A 32 -1.64 -4.04 -7.88
CA TRP A 32 -0.85 -3.36 -6.85
C TRP A 32 -0.02 -2.21 -7.43
N ARG A 33 0.65 -2.44 -8.58
CA ARG A 33 1.42 -1.41 -9.28
C ARG A 33 0.55 -0.21 -9.68
N ASN A 34 -0.70 -0.44 -10.08
CA ASN A 34 -1.62 0.66 -10.38
C ASN A 34 -2.01 1.46 -9.13
N TYR A 35 -2.17 0.79 -7.99
CA TYR A 35 -2.41 1.47 -6.71
C TYR A 35 -1.24 2.35 -6.30
N GLU A 36 0.01 1.84 -6.36
CA GLU A 36 1.20 2.64 -6.03
C GLU A 36 1.42 3.85 -6.94
N ASN A 37 0.95 3.79 -8.18
CA ASN A 37 1.09 4.88 -9.15
C ASN A 37 -0.15 5.77 -9.22
N ASN A 38 -1.09 5.63 -8.27
CA ASN A 38 -2.36 6.37 -8.23
C ASN A 38 -3.21 6.26 -9.52
N LYS A 39 -2.98 5.22 -10.35
CA LYS A 39 -3.80 4.96 -11.55
C LYS A 39 -5.16 4.38 -11.21
N THR A 40 -5.27 3.76 -10.05
CA THR A 40 -6.52 3.20 -9.54
C THR A 40 -6.52 3.34 -8.03
N ARG A 41 -7.67 3.70 -7.46
CA ARG A 41 -7.81 3.80 -6.01
C ARG A 41 -7.81 2.40 -5.39
N ILE A 42 -7.01 2.21 -4.34
CA ILE A 42 -7.05 0.99 -3.54
C ILE A 42 -8.40 0.87 -2.80
N PRO A 43 -9.08 -0.28 -2.84
CA PRO A 43 -10.30 -0.51 -2.05
C PRO A 43 -10.01 -0.43 -0.54
N ALA A 44 -10.94 0.14 0.24
CA ALA A 44 -10.76 0.37 1.67
C ALA A 44 -10.38 -0.91 2.45
N ILE A 45 -10.99 -2.05 2.15
CA ILE A 45 -10.68 -3.33 2.81
C ILE A 45 -9.24 -3.76 2.56
N LYS A 46 -8.75 -3.66 1.31
CA LYS A 46 -7.37 -4.02 0.96
C LYS A 46 -6.38 -3.03 1.57
N PHE A 47 -6.74 -1.75 1.65
CA PHE A 47 -5.95 -0.72 2.30
C PHE A 47 -5.79 -0.98 3.80
N LEU A 48 -6.89 -1.26 4.52
CA LEU A 48 -6.83 -1.58 5.94
C LEU A 48 -6.01 -2.85 6.21
N LYS A 49 -6.18 -3.91 5.40
CA LYS A 49 -5.37 -5.14 5.50
C LYS A 49 -3.88 -4.87 5.29
N TYR A 50 -3.55 -3.97 4.36
CA TYR A 50 -2.17 -3.56 4.10
C TYR A 50 -1.59 -2.74 5.26
N CYS A 51 -2.33 -1.77 5.79
CA CYS A 51 -1.93 -0.99 6.96
C CYS A 51 -1.66 -1.88 8.19
N ASP A 52 -2.56 -2.82 8.45
CA ASP A 52 -2.44 -3.80 9.54
C ASP A 52 -1.17 -4.66 9.39
N TRP A 53 -0.92 -5.19 8.19
CA TRP A 53 0.27 -6.00 7.93
C TRP A 53 1.58 -5.26 8.15
N LEU A 54 1.62 -3.97 7.80
CA LEU A 54 2.81 -3.15 7.96
C LEU A 54 2.96 -2.57 9.37
N ASP A 55 1.96 -2.73 10.23
CA ASP A 55 1.86 -2.03 11.53
C ASP A 55 2.00 -0.50 11.36
N ILE A 56 1.24 0.06 10.41
CA ILE A 56 1.20 1.50 10.12
C ILE A 56 -0.24 1.99 10.18
N GLU A 57 -0.48 3.00 11.03
CA GLU A 57 -1.79 3.63 11.15
C GLU A 57 -2.27 4.23 9.81
N PRO A 58 -3.51 3.96 9.36
CA PRO A 58 -4.06 4.45 8.09
C PRO A 58 -3.96 5.97 7.90
N LYS A 59 -4.07 6.75 8.99
CA LYS A 59 -4.00 8.22 8.98
C LYS A 59 -2.63 8.78 8.56
N LYS A 60 -1.59 7.95 8.56
CA LYS A 60 -0.23 8.33 8.10
C LYS A 60 -0.11 8.32 6.58
N PHE A 61 -1.06 7.69 5.87
CA PHE A 61 -1.02 7.61 4.42
C PHE A 61 -1.59 8.85 3.76
N ASP A 62 -0.89 9.33 2.73
CA ASP A 62 -1.46 10.26 1.76
C ASP A 62 -2.08 9.49 0.61
N LEU A 63 -3.41 9.50 0.55
CA LEU A 63 -4.20 8.93 -0.54
C LEU A 63 -4.86 10.03 -1.39
N SER A 64 -4.36 11.27 -1.30
CA SER A 64 -4.85 12.40 -2.10
C SER A 64 -4.47 12.30 -3.58
#